data_AF-A0A498C7E5-F1
#
_entry.id   AF-A0A498C7E5-F1
#
_cell.length_a   1.000
_cell.length_b   1.000
_cell.length_c   1.000
_cell.angle_alpha   90.00
_cell.angle_beta   90.00
_cell.angle_gamma   90.00
#
_symmetry.space_group_name_H-M   'P 1'
#
loop_
_entity.id
_entity.type
_entity.pdbx_description
1 polymer ?
#
loop_
_entity_poly.entity_id
_entity_poly.type
_entity_poly.pdbx_seq_one_letter_code
_entity_poly.pdbx_strand_id
1 'polypeptide(L)' 'MQARRTPFPCPVIKLVEHARSWEITYFNSHGHVQHIATAKSEPGALRVARQVAELYGYKGKVLIQNAHGLFEDRI' A
#
# COMPACT_ATOMS: atom_id res chain seq x y z
N MET A 1 -5.93 24.97 -7.31
CA MET A 1 -4.85 24.33 -8.10
C MET A 1 -5.15 22.84 -8.17
N GLN A 2 -5.61 22.33 -9.32
CA GLN A 2 -5.73 20.88 -9.54
C GLN A 2 -4.31 20.33 -9.72
N ALA A 3 -3.81 19.58 -8.74
CA ALA A 3 -2.62 18.77 -8.94
C ALA A 3 -2.91 17.83 -10.13
N ARG A 4 -2.13 17.96 -11.21
CA ARG A 4 -2.13 16.99 -12.30
C ARG A 4 -1.86 15.63 -11.65
N ARG A 5 -2.88 14.77 -11.59
CA ARG A 5 -2.77 13.39 -11.13
C ARG A 5 -1.85 12.66 -12.10
N THR A 6 -0.55 12.68 -11.83
CA THR A 6 0.35 11.73 -12.45
C THR A 6 -0.15 10.33 -12.05
N PRO A 7 -0.44 9.44 -13.02
CA PRO A 7 -0.88 8.09 -12.69
C PRO A 7 0.18 7.45 -11.80
N PHE A 8 -0.26 6.79 -10.73
CA PHE A 8 0.65 6.11 -9.81
C PHE A 8 1.52 5.13 -10.62
N PRO A 9 2.85 5.28 -10.64
CA PRO A 9 3.73 4.45 -11.47
C PRO A 9 3.94 3.04 -10.89
N CYS A 10 3.04 2.57 -10.01
CA CYS A 10 3.31 1.47 -9.10
C CYS A 10 2.25 0.38 -9.19
N PRO A 11 2.65 -0.87 -9.46
CA PRO A 11 1.72 -1.98 -9.66
C PRO A 11 1.30 -2.71 -8.38
N VAL A 12 1.93 -2.42 -7.22
CA VAL A 12 1.69 -3.16 -5.96
C VAL A 12 1.85 -2.27 -4.72
N ILE A 13 0.86 -2.30 -3.82
CA ILE A 13 0.97 -1.81 -2.44
C ILE A 13 1.26 -3.03 -1.54
N LYS A 14 2.19 -2.90 -0.60
CA LYS A 14 2.53 -3.94 0.37
C LYS A 14 2.32 -3.46 1.79
N LEU A 15 1.58 -4.26 2.55
CA LEU A 15 1.29 -4.11 3.97
C LEU A 15 2.12 -5.14 4.72
N VAL A 16 2.96 -4.70 5.65
CA VAL A 16 3.82 -5.59 6.46
C VAL A 16 3.49 -5.41 7.92
N GLU A 17 3.08 -6.50 8.58
CA GLU A 17 2.93 -6.54 10.02
C GLU A 17 4.30 -6.56 10.70
N HIS A 18 4.47 -5.66 11.66
CA HIS A 18 5.54 -5.64 12.63
C HIS A 18 4.94 -5.87 14.02
N ALA A 19 5.78 -6.12 15.03
CA ALA A 19 5.35 -6.50 16.38
C ALA A 19 4.30 -5.57 17.04
N ARG A 20 4.21 -4.30 16.62
CA ARG A 20 3.26 -3.31 17.18
C ARG A 20 2.65 -2.37 16.13
N SER A 21 2.87 -2.64 14.86
CA SER A 21 2.51 -1.71 13.80
C SER A 21 2.41 -2.40 12.46
N TRP A 22 1.84 -1.70 11.50
CA TRP A 22 1.72 -2.10 10.12
C TRP A 22 2.43 -1.07 9.26
N GLU A 23 3.34 -1.52 8.43
CA GLU A 23 4.04 -0.69 7.48
C GLU A 23 3.36 -0.77 6.12
N ILE A 24 3.08 0.38 5.53
CA ILE A 24 2.50 0.49 4.19
C ILE A 24 3.60 1.00 3.26
N THR A 25 3.94 0.20 2.26
CA THR A 25 4.93 0.51 1.24
C THR A 25 4.35 0.30 -0.15
N TYR A 26 5.00 0.85 -1.17
CA TYR A 26 4.72 0.51 -2.56
C TYR A 26 6.01 0.23 -3.32
N PHE A 27 5.89 -0.54 -4.41
CA PHE A 27 7.00 -0.75 -5.35
C PHE A 27 6.82 0.15 -6.56
N ASN A 28 7.82 0.98 -6.86
CA ASN A 28 7.80 1.78 -8.08
C ASN A 28 8.05 0.93 -9.34
N SER A 29 7.89 1.53 -10.51
CA SER A 29 8.17 0.88 -11.81
C SER A 29 9.60 0.36 -11.97
N HIS A 30 10.53 0.79 -11.12
CA HIS A 30 11.93 0.34 -11.08
C HIS A 30 12.18 -0.73 -10.01
N GLY A 31 11.14 -1.19 -9.30
CA GLY A 31 11.24 -2.18 -8.23
C GLY A 31 11.74 -1.63 -6.90
N HIS A 32 11.90 -0.31 -6.74
CA HIS A 32 12.28 0.28 -5.46
C HIS A 32 11.09 0.36 -4.52
N VAL A 33 11.32 -0.03 -3.27
CA VAL A 33 10.36 0.12 -2.17
C VAL A 33 10.34 1.57 -1.73
N GLN A 34 9.14 2.15 -1.63
CA GLN A 34 8.93 3.43 -0.97
C GLN A 34 7.93 3.30 0.17
N HIS A 35 8.28 3.91 1.30
CA HIS A 35 7.43 3.98 2.47
C HIS A 35 6.31 5.02 2.25
N ILE A 36 5.07 4.63 2.56
CA ILE A 36 3.90 5.51 2.51
C ILE A 36 3.57 5.99 3.92
N ALA A 37 3.32 5.05 4.83
CA ALA A 37 2.83 5.34 6.16
C ALA A 37 3.01 4.13 7.09
N THR A 38 2.77 4.37 8.37
CA THR A 38 2.61 3.34 9.40
C THR A 38 1.21 3.41 10.01
N ALA A 39 0.58 2.27 10.25
CA ALA A 39 -0.67 2.14 11.00
C ALA A 39 -0.47 1.28 12.25
N LYS A 40 -1.35 1.42 13.24
CA LYS A 40 -1.29 0.61 14.48
C LYS A 40 -2.02 -0.73 14.36
N SER A 41 -2.78 -0.94 13.29
CA SER A 41 -3.61 -2.12 13.09
C SER A 41 -3.83 -2.41 11.60
N GLU A 42 -4.11 -3.68 11.28
CA GLU A 42 -4.38 -4.14 9.93
C GLU A 42 -5.52 -3.36 9.24
N PRO A 43 -6.70 -3.12 9.89
CA PRO A 43 -7.78 -2.38 9.24
C PRO A 43 -7.40 -0.92 8.97
N GLY A 44 -6.56 -0.32 9.81
CA GLY A 44 -6.02 1.03 9.58
C GLY A 44 -5.09 1.06 8.37
N ALA A 45 -4.24 0.03 8.24
CA ALA A 45 -3.30 -0.09 7.13
C ALA A 45 -4.03 -0.31 5.79
N LEU A 46 -5.05 -1.16 5.77
CA LEU A 46 -5.93 -1.37 4.62
C LEU A 46 -6.68 -0.11 4.21
N ARG A 47 -7.18 0.66 5.19
CA ARG A 47 -7.84 1.95 4.91
C ARG A 47 -6.90 2.93 4.23
N VAL A 48 -5.66 3.04 4.71
CA VAL A 48 -4.64 3.89 4.10
C VAL A 48 -4.30 3.41 2.68
N ALA A 49 -4.14 2.10 2.48
CA ALA A 49 -3.89 1.53 1.16
C ALA A 49 -5.00 1.87 0.16
N ARG A 50 -6.28 1.77 0.56
CA ARG A 50 -7.43 2.17 -0.27
C ARG A 50 -7.45 3.66 -0.59
N GLN A 51 -7.19 4.52 0.40
CA GLN A 51 -7.16 5.97 0.19
C GLN A 51 -6.03 6.38 -0.78
N VAL A 52 -4.85 5.78 -0.63
CA VAL A 52 -3.73 5.98 -1.55
C VAL A 52 -4.13 5.51 -2.94
N ALA A 53 -4.77 4.34 -3.03
CA ALA A 53 -5.20 3.80 -4.31
C ALA A 53 -6.19 4.73 -5.02
N GLU A 54 -7.21 5.22 -4.31
CA GLU A 54 -8.19 6.18 -4.83
C GLU A 54 -7.55 7.50 -5.24
N LEU A 55 -6.62 8.03 -4.43
CA LEU A 55 -5.98 9.32 -4.68
C LEU A 55 -5.19 9.32 -5.99
N TYR A 56 -4.51 8.21 -6.29
CA TYR A 56 -3.65 8.05 -7.45
C TYR A 56 -4.25 7.20 -8.58
N GLY A 57 -5.51 6.78 -8.47
CA GLY A 57 -6.21 5.99 -9.49
C GLY A 57 -5.66 4.57 -9.67
N TYR A 58 -5.07 4.00 -8.64
CA TYR A 58 -4.53 2.65 -8.64
C TYR A 58 -5.66 1.60 -8.64
N LYS A 59 -5.54 0.59 -9.50
CA LYS A 59 -6.43 -0.59 -9.56
C LYS A 59 -5.56 -1.83 -9.68
N GLY A 60 -5.22 -2.43 -8.54
CA GLY A 60 -4.20 -3.46 -8.52
C GLY A 60 -4.25 -4.32 -7.27
N LYS A 61 -3.12 -4.98 -7.00
CA LYS A 61 -3.00 -5.94 -5.91
C LYS A 61 -2.45 -5.29 -4.65
N VAL A 62 -2.91 -5.76 -3.50
CA VAL A 62 -2.32 -5.46 -2.22
C VAL A 62 -1.76 -6.74 -1.63
N LEU A 63 -0.47 -6.71 -1.31
CA LEU A 63 0.21 -7.81 -0.64
C LEU A 63 0.18 -7.57 0.86
N ILE A 64 -0.41 -8.47 1.62
CA ILE A 64 -0.49 -8.41 3.08
C ILE A 64 0.44 -9.47 3.65
N GLN A 65 1.52 -9.06 4.29
CA GLN A 65 2.47 -9.94 4.95
C GLN A 65 2.29 -9.82 6.46
N ASN A 66 1.92 -10.91 7.12
CA ASN A 66 1.74 -10.97 8.57
C ASN A 66 2.42 -12.21 9.16
N ALA A 67 2.27 -12.46 10.47
CA ALA A 67 2.85 -13.63 11.13
C ALA A 67 2.39 -14.99 10.56
N HIS A 68 1.22 -15.02 9.89
CA HIS A 68 0.64 -16.23 9.30
C HIS A 68 1.08 -16.47 7.85
N GLY A 69 1.70 -15.48 7.19
CA GLY A 69 2.21 -15.63 5.83
C GLY A 69 1.95 -14.41 4.95
N LEU A 70 1.90 -14.66 3.64
CA LEU A 70 1.65 -13.65 2.61
C LEU A 70 0.30 -13.89 1.94
N PHE A 71 -0.54 -12.86 1.93
CA PHE A 71 -1.87 -12.86 1.33
C PHE A 71 -1.95 -11.79 0.24
N GLU A 72 -2.79 -12.02 -0.76
CA GLU A 72 -3.06 -11.07 -1.84
C GLU A 72 -4.54 -10.66 -1.79
N ASP A 73 -4.79 -9.35 -1.78
CA ASP A 73 -6.11 -8.75 -1.92
C ASP A 73 -6.16 -7.84 -3.15
N ARG A 74 -7.36 -7.52 -3.65
CA ARG A 74 -7.56 -6.62 -4.80
C ARG A 74 -8.27 -5.33 -4.37
N ILE A 75 -7.74 -4.19 -4.83
CA ILE A 75 -8.36 -2.86 -4.68
C ILE A 75 -8.66 -2.28 -6.05
#